data_AF-A0A158M4C7-F1
#
_entry.id   AF-A0A158M4C7-F1
#
_cell.length_a   1.000
_cell.length_b   1.000
_cell.length_c   1.000
_cell.angle_alpha   90.00
_cell.angle_beta   90.00
_cell.angle_gamma   90.00
#
_symmetry.space_group_name_H-M   'P 1'
#
loop_
_entity.id
_entity.type
_entity.pdbx_description
1 polymer ?
#
loop_
_entity_poly.entity_id
_entity_poly.type
_entity_poly.pdbx_seq_one_letter_code
_entity_poly.pdbx_strand_id
1 'polypeptide(L)'
;MLQGQLNERHFRWDARSGLAQPAGGKRRRPGEIVTAMPGLQQIHQLGNADPQTAISLHIYGVPQADIATGVNITVPPAATQPDTEAAISSPD
;
A
#
# COMPACT_ATOMS: atom_id res chain seq x y z
N MET A 1 12.39 -8.70 -3.90
CA MET A 1 13.03 -7.36 -3.78
C MET A 1 14.43 -7.43 -4.35
N LEU A 2 14.83 -6.50 -5.23
CA LEU A 2 16.12 -6.58 -5.94
C LEU A 2 17.20 -5.67 -5.34
N GLN A 3 16.87 -4.41 -5.03
CA GLN A 3 17.85 -3.42 -4.54
C GLN A 3 17.16 -2.43 -3.60
N GLY A 4 17.83 -1.96 -2.55
CA GLY A 4 17.25 -1.01 -1.59
C GLY A 4 16.18 -1.66 -0.69
N GLN A 5 15.40 -0.86 0.02
CA GLN A 5 14.36 -1.34 0.94
C GLN A 5 13.01 -0.69 0.65
N LEU A 6 11.92 -1.43 0.84
CA LEU A 6 10.56 -0.88 0.80
C LEU A 6 9.93 -0.93 2.19
N ASN A 7 9.14 0.08 2.52
CA ASN A 7 8.20 0.00 3.63
C ASN A 7 6.88 -0.56 3.09
N GLU A 8 6.47 -1.71 3.58
CA GLU A 8 5.18 -2.31 3.27
C GLU A 8 4.22 -2.09 4.43
N ARG A 9 3.07 -1.49 4.16
CA ARG A 9 1.94 -1.43 5.08
C ARG A 9 0.90 -2.46 4.67
N HIS A 10 0.36 -3.20 5.63
CA HIS A 10 -0.71 -4.17 5.43
C HIS A 10 -2.03 -3.60 5.88
N PHE A 11 -3.10 -4.00 5.20
CA PHE A 11 -4.46 -3.62 5.54
C PHE A 11 -5.36 -4.85 5.55
N ARG A 12 -6.41 -4.79 6.36
CA ARG A 12 -7.51 -5.75 6.35
C ARG A 12 -8.75 -5.07 5.83
N TRP A 13 -9.43 -5.72 4.89
CA TRP A 13 -10.72 -5.26 4.44
C TRP A 13 -11.77 -5.43 5.54
N ASP A 14 -12.47 -4.35 5.88
CA ASP A 14 -13.67 -4.38 6.68
C ASP A 14 -14.89 -4.27 5.76
N ALA A 15 -15.61 -5.38 5.60
CA ALA A 15 -16.80 -5.44 4.76
C ALA A 15 -17.96 -4.57 5.28
N ARG A 16 -17.99 -4.26 6.58
CA ARG A 16 -19.06 -3.43 7.17
C ARG A 16 -18.90 -1.97 6.80
N SER A 17 -17.68 -1.44 6.91
CA SER A 17 -17.38 -0.06 6.52
C SER A 17 -17.08 0.09 5.03
N GLY A 18 -16.72 -1.00 4.34
CA GLY A 18 -16.26 -0.96 2.96
C GLY A 18 -14.89 -0.29 2.84
N LEU A 19 -14.06 -0.38 3.88
CA LEU A 19 -12.75 0.29 3.95
C LEU A 19 -11.64 -0.69 4.32
N ALA A 20 -10.43 -0.40 3.84
CA ALA A 20 -9.23 -1.10 4.24
C ALA A 20 -8.65 -0.46 5.52
N GLN A 21 -8.57 -1.23 6.61
CA GLN A 21 -8.06 -0.76 7.90
C GLN A 21 -6.59 -1.17 8.09
N PRO A 22 -5.71 -0.30 8.60
CA PRO A 22 -4.32 -0.64 8.86
C PRO A 22 -4.19 -1.87 9.77
N ALA A 23 -3.33 -2.81 9.40
CA ALA A 23 -3.13 -4.08 10.10
C ALA A 23 -1.65 -4.36 10.41
N GLY A 24 -0.80 -3.34 10.32
CA GLY A 24 0.62 -3.43 10.56
C GLY A 24 1.43 -3.27 9.27
N GLY A 25 2.64 -3.81 9.26
CA GLY A 25 3.54 -3.69 8.13
C GLY A 25 4.92 -4.29 8.39
N LYS A 26 5.75 -4.31 7.35
CA LYS A 26 7.10 -4.84 7.39
C LYS A 26 8.02 -4.06 6.46
N ARG A 27 9.29 -3.94 6.82
CA ARG A 27 10.33 -3.49 5.89
C ARG A 27 10.81 -4.64 5.01
N ARG A 28 10.76 -4.45 3.69
CA ARG A 28 11.22 -5.42 2.69
C ARG A 28 12.67 -5.16 2.32
N ARG A 29 13.50 -6.19 2.42
CA ARG A 29 14.95 -6.14 2.15
C ARG A 29 15.31 -6.88 0.87
N PRO A 30 16.45 -6.60 0.23
CA PRO A 30 16.91 -7.35 -0.95
C PRO A 30 16.91 -8.86 -0.69
N GLY A 31 16.49 -9.63 -1.70
CA GLY A 31 16.35 -11.09 -1.60
C GLY A 31 15.03 -11.58 -1.00
N GLU A 32 14.25 -10.73 -0.30
CA GLU A 32 12.94 -11.16 0.19
C GLU A 32 11.92 -11.30 -0.94
N ILE A 33 11.10 -12.36 -0.83
CA ILE A 33 10.07 -12.74 -1.79
C ILE A 33 8.71 -12.67 -1.08
N VAL A 34 7.69 -12.23 -1.81
CA VAL A 34 6.30 -12.18 -1.35
C VAL A 34 5.43 -12.76 -2.44
N THR A 35 4.43 -13.54 -2.02
CA THR A 35 3.37 -14.06 -2.89
C THR A 35 2.04 -13.53 -2.40
N ALA A 36 1.22 -13.06 -3.33
CA ALA A 36 -0.14 -12.62 -3.06
C ALA A 36 -1.10 -13.33 -4.02
N MET A 37 -2.29 -13.65 -3.50
CA MET A 37 -3.40 -14.17 -4.28
C MET A 37 -4.36 -13.03 -4.62
N PRO A 38 -5.10 -13.12 -5.74
CA PRO A 38 -6.17 -12.18 -6.06
C PRO A 38 -7.19 -12.06 -4.92
N GLY A 39 -7.72 -10.85 -4.71
CA GLY A 39 -8.75 -10.58 -3.71
C GLY A 39 -8.35 -9.56 -2.63
N LEU A 40 -9.16 -9.47 -1.58
CA LEU A 40 -9.05 -8.44 -0.53
C LEU A 40 -8.35 -8.95 0.75
N GLN A 41 -7.77 -10.16 0.72
CA GLN A 41 -7.15 -10.78 1.90
C GLN A 41 -5.71 -10.30 2.13
N GLN A 42 -5.04 -9.76 1.10
CA GLN A 42 -3.63 -9.36 1.14
C GLN A 42 -3.43 -7.94 0.64
N ILE A 43 -4.24 -6.99 1.14
CA ILE A 43 -4.13 -5.59 0.78
C ILE A 43 -2.84 -5.02 1.37
N HIS A 44 -2.01 -4.42 0.51
CA HIS A 44 -0.79 -3.79 0.94
C HIS A 44 -0.45 -2.53 0.15
N GLN A 45 0.36 -1.68 0.77
CA GLN A 45 0.91 -0.49 0.15
C GLN A 45 2.42 -0.55 0.29
N LEU A 46 3.12 -0.36 -0.82
CA LEU A 46 4.57 -0.27 -0.87
C LEU A 46 4.99 1.18 -1.02
N GLY A 47 5.94 1.61 -0.20
CA GLY A 47 6.63 2.88 -0.34
C GLY A 47 8.14 2.66 -0.30
N ASN A 48 8.90 3.55 -0.93
CA ASN A 48 10.35 3.54 -0.75
C ASN A 48 10.69 3.80 0.73
N ALA A 49 11.54 2.97 1.34
CA ALA A 49 11.88 3.10 2.76
C ALA A 49 12.98 4.12 3.03
N ASP A 50 13.83 4.36 2.04
CA ASP A 50 15.04 5.16 2.17
C ASP A 50 15.14 6.19 1.02
N PRO A 51 15.98 7.23 1.14
CA PRO A 51 16.19 8.21 0.06
C PRO A 51 16.81 7.59 -1.20
N GLN A 52 17.55 6.48 -1.07
CA GLN A 52 18.16 5.78 -2.18
C GLN A 52 17.12 5.01 -3.00
N THR A 53 17.44 4.73 -4.27
CA THR A 53 16.55 3.97 -5.15
C THR A 53 16.33 2.55 -4.63
N ALA A 54 15.05 2.20 -4.48
CA ALA A 54 14.59 0.84 -4.24
C ALA A 54 13.97 0.24 -5.50
N ILE A 55 14.34 -1.01 -5.82
CA ILE A 55 13.86 -1.76 -6.98
C ILE A 55 13.25 -3.07 -6.51
N SER A 56 11.99 -3.29 -6.86
CA SER A 56 11.28 -4.55 -6.68
C SER A 56 10.84 -5.11 -8.04
N LEU A 57 10.74 -6.44 -8.12
CA LEU A 57 10.21 -7.14 -9.29
C LEU A 57 8.86 -7.74 -8.91
N HIS A 58 7.82 -7.36 -9.64
CA HIS A 58 6.47 -7.87 -9.49
C HIS A 58 6.17 -8.77 -10.69
N ILE A 59 5.72 -9.98 -10.42
CA ILE A 59 5.34 -10.96 -11.44
C ILE A 59 3.88 -11.32 -11.20
N TYR A 60 3.04 -11.16 -12.21
CA TYR A 60 1.62 -11.46 -12.13
C TYR A 60 1.27 -12.63 -13.03
N GLY A 61 0.66 -13.66 -12.44
CA GLY A 61 0.17 -14.84 -13.15
C GLY A 61 -1.25 -14.67 -13.69
N VAL A 62 -1.57 -13.51 -14.26
CA VAL A 62 -2.90 -13.19 -14.82
C VAL A 62 -2.76 -12.70 -16.26
N PRO A 63 -3.81 -12.80 -17.10
CA PRO A 63 -3.84 -12.14 -18.40
C PRO A 63 -3.56 -10.65 -18.26
N GLN A 64 -2.86 -10.07 -19.23
CA GLN A 64 -2.50 -8.64 -19.19
C GLN A 64 -3.72 -7.72 -19.00
N ALA A 65 -4.84 -8.07 -19.63
CA ALA A 65 -6.10 -7.33 -19.53
C ALA A 65 -6.64 -7.25 -18.09
N ASP A 66 -6.27 -8.20 -17.23
CA ASP A 66 -6.82 -8.37 -15.88
C ASP A 66 -5.89 -7.80 -14.79
N ILE A 67 -4.73 -7.22 -15.16
CA ILE A 67 -3.79 -6.65 -14.18
C ILE A 67 -4.45 -5.54 -13.34
N ALA A 68 -5.29 -4.69 -13.97
CA ALA A 68 -5.93 -3.56 -13.30
C ALA A 68 -7.18 -3.94 -12.48
N THR A 69 -7.72 -5.15 -12.64
CA THR A 69 -9.01 -5.56 -12.04
C THR A 69 -8.87 -6.75 -11.11
N GLY A 70 -7.96 -7.68 -11.41
CA GLY A 70 -7.71 -8.89 -10.63
C GLY A 70 -6.57 -8.76 -9.61
N VAL A 71 -5.69 -7.77 -9.77
CA VAL A 71 -4.50 -7.57 -8.91
C VAL A 71 -4.60 -6.25 -8.15
N ASN A 72 -4.76 -5.14 -8.88
CA ASN A 72 -4.91 -3.82 -8.27
C ASN A 72 -6.39 -3.46 -8.14
N ILE A 73 -7.07 -4.02 -7.14
CA ILE A 73 -8.48 -3.69 -6.90
C ILE A 73 -8.57 -2.24 -6.45
N THR A 74 -9.23 -1.40 -7.25
CA THR A 74 -9.54 -0.03 -6.86
C THR A 74 -10.81 -0.01 -6.01
N VAL A 75 -10.78 0.75 -4.92
CA VAL A 75 -11.93 1.04 -4.08
C VAL A 75 -12.04 2.56 -3.90
N PRO A 76 -13.24 3.12 -3.68
CA PRO A 76 -13.38 4.51 -3.32
C PRO A 76 -12.53 4.84 -2.08
N PRO A 77 -11.85 5.99 -2.04
CA PRO A 77 -11.15 6.41 -0.83
C PRO A 77 -12.17 6.64 0.29
N ALA A 78 -11.74 6.46 1.54
CA ALA A 78 -12.52 6.95 2.68
C ALA A 78 -12.82 8.44 2.48
N ALA A 79 -14.00 8.88 2.91
CA ALA A 79 -14.31 10.31 2.90
C ALA A 79 -13.22 11.05 3.71
N THR A 80 -12.50 11.95 3.05
CA THR A 80 -11.46 12.73 3.70
C THR A 80 -12.13 13.61 4.76
N GLN A 81 -11.82 13.38 6.03
CA GLN A 81 -12.18 14.33 7.07
C GLN A 81 -11.33 15.58 6.84
N PRO A 82 -11.92 16.80 6.76
CA PRO A 82 -11.15 17.99 6.46
C PRO A 82 -10.04 18.17 7.50
N ASP A 83 -8.82 18.38 7.01
CA ASP A 83 -7.65 18.66 7.85
C ASP A 83 -8.00 19.82 8.79
N THR A 84 -7.99 19.56 10.09
CA THR A 84 -8.03 20.64 11.08
C THR A 84 -6.66 21.31 11.05
N GLU A 85 -6.50 22.29 10.17
CA GLU A 85 -5.34 23.17 10.13
C GLU A 85 -5.25 23.88 11.49
N ALA A 86 -4.32 23.43 12.32
CA ALA A 86 -3.98 24.09 13.56
C ALA A 86 -3.43 25.49 13.20
N ALA A 87 -4.22 26.52 13.47
CA ALA A 87 -3.81 27.91 13.38
C ALA A 87 -2.56 28.14 14.22
N ILE A 88 -1.40 28.19 13.58
CA ILE A 88 -0.19 28.75 14.16
C ILE A 88 -0.31 30.27 14.01
N SER A 89 -0.88 30.89 15.04
CA SER A 89 -0.85 32.35 15.22
C SER A 89 0.59 32.78 15.50
N SER A 90 1.19 33.58 14.61
CA SER A 90 2.42 34.32 14.89
C SER A 90 2.08 35.62 15.62
N PRO A 91 2.72 35.96 16.77
CA PRO A 91 2.67 37.32 17.30
C PRO A 91 3.71 38.22 16.64
N ASP A 92 3.32 39.49 16.49
CA ASP A 92 4.10 40.65 16.00
C ASP A 92 5.36 40.95 16.82
#